data_AF-A0A3S2AAB4-F1
#
_entry.id   AF-A0A3S2AAB4-F1
#
_cell.length_a   1.000
_cell.length_b   1.000
_cell.length_c   1.000
_cell.angle_alpha   90.00
_cell.angle_beta   90.00
_cell.angle_gamma   90.00
#
_symmetry.space_group_name_H-M   'P 1'
#
loop_
_entity.id
_entity.type
_entity.pdbx_description
1 polymer ?
#
loop_
_entity_poly.entity_id
_entity_poly.type
_entity_poly.pdbx_seq_one_letter_code
_entity_poly.pdbx_strand_id
1 'polypeptide(L)'
;MRDSLRESNHDFRASTQLFNSLDPAKIDGDLDVINRGKQRGEVNQPPKTAKNLDDVEHAIVERVEDEKKAAHHTLEDNLQLLGGRLAGLDFEEQFGLIRQTNAASVSDFKASVAVGLDELHGLRRALNDAEKEHAWFKEKHGLVRAARVQHGAAHIFRLSLLLFLFLVETAMNGNFLAKGNEQGFFGGILEAAAFSFINIGAALLLAVFCARLVTHRSFFVKFVGIISILFYIGLAISINLALAHYREVSG
;
A
#
# COMPACT_ATOMS: atom_id res chain seq x y z
N MET A 1 -5.61 -20.91 5.93
CA MET A 1 -6.65 -21.06 4.88
C MET A 1 -6.63 -22.43 4.21
N ARG A 2 -5.47 -23.12 4.08
CA ARG A 2 -5.40 -24.51 3.62
C ARG A 2 -5.83 -25.55 4.67
N ASP A 3 -5.60 -25.27 5.96
CA ASP A 3 -5.87 -26.24 7.03
C ASP A 3 -7.35 -26.31 7.44
N SER A 4 -8.12 -25.23 7.24
CA SER A 4 -9.56 -25.19 7.50
C SER A 4 -10.41 -25.98 6.48
N LEU A 5 -9.81 -26.41 5.36
CA LEU A 5 -10.47 -27.22 4.33
C LEU A 5 -10.27 -28.73 4.54
N ARG A 6 -9.50 -29.13 5.56
CA ARG A 6 -9.14 -30.54 5.84
C ARG A 6 -9.80 -31.12 7.09
N GLU A 7 -10.45 -30.32 7.92
CA GLU A 7 -11.21 -30.83 9.05
C GLU A 7 -12.55 -31.36 8.57
N SER A 8 -12.72 -32.69 8.64
CA SER A 8 -14.02 -33.32 8.49
C SER A 8 -14.93 -32.80 9.61
N ASN A 9 -15.97 -32.06 9.25
CA ASN A 9 -16.89 -31.37 10.14
C ASN A 9 -17.89 -32.34 10.83
N HIS A 10 -17.45 -33.55 11.18
CA HIS A 10 -18.29 -34.57 11.80
C HIS A 10 -17.52 -35.50 12.74
N ASP A 11 -18.11 -35.80 13.90
CA ASP A 11 -17.49 -36.56 15.01
C ASP A 11 -17.49 -38.09 14.83
N PHE A 12 -17.91 -38.60 13.67
CA PHE A 12 -18.06 -40.03 13.44
C PHE A 12 -16.87 -40.65 12.70
N ARG A 13 -16.34 -41.75 13.26
CA ARG A 13 -15.37 -42.63 12.56
C ARG A 13 -16.08 -43.40 11.45
N ALA A 14 -15.44 -43.53 10.29
CA ALA A 14 -15.89 -44.42 9.23
C ALA A 14 -15.96 -45.87 9.74
N SER A 15 -17.16 -46.37 9.97
CA SER A 15 -17.44 -47.78 10.29
C SER A 15 -18.02 -48.46 9.05
N THR A 16 -17.51 -49.64 8.72
CA THR A 16 -18.03 -50.49 7.62
C THR A 16 -19.18 -51.38 8.05
N GLN A 17 -19.58 -51.39 9.32
CA GLN A 17 -20.70 -52.20 9.82
C GLN A 17 -21.91 -51.29 10.04
N LEU A 18 -22.84 -51.33 9.07
CA LEU A 18 -24.12 -50.60 9.09
C LEU A 18 -25.14 -51.25 10.04
N PHE A 19 -24.90 -52.51 10.44
CA PHE A 19 -25.75 -53.28 11.34
C PHE A 19 -24.88 -53.90 12.44
N ASN A 20 -25.21 -53.65 13.70
CA ASN A 20 -24.63 -54.39 14.82
C ASN A 20 -25.24 -55.80 14.82
N SER A 21 -24.39 -56.82 14.83
CA SER A 21 -24.85 -58.20 15.00
C SER A 21 -25.44 -58.37 16.40
N LEU A 22 -26.64 -58.92 16.47
CA LEU A 22 -27.28 -59.30 17.73
C LEU A 22 -26.36 -60.28 18.46
N ASP A 23 -26.00 -60.01 19.71
CA ASP A 23 -25.21 -60.91 20.55
C ASP A 23 -26.17 -61.80 21.37
N PRO A 24 -26.36 -63.07 20.99
CA PRO A 24 -27.29 -63.95 21.68
C PRO A 24 -26.84 -64.25 23.10
N ALA A 25 -25.54 -64.23 23.38
CA ALA A 25 -25.00 -64.52 24.71
C ALA A 25 -25.26 -63.36 25.69
N LYS A 26 -25.27 -62.13 25.19
CA LYS A 26 -25.65 -60.95 25.99
C LYS A 26 -27.14 -60.94 26.30
N ILE A 27 -27.99 -61.29 25.33
CA ILE A 27 -29.45 -61.37 25.53
C ILE A 27 -29.81 -62.51 26.48
N ASP A 28 -29.11 -63.64 26.39
CA ASP A 28 -29.24 -64.77 27.32
C ASP A 28 -28.92 -64.36 28.77
N GLY A 29 -27.86 -63.56 28.96
CA GLY A 29 -27.49 -62.99 30.25
C GLY A 29 -28.49 -61.94 30.78
N ASP A 30 -28.93 -61.00 29.94
CA ASP A 30 -29.84 -59.92 30.33
C ASP A 30 -31.26 -60.43 30.66
N LEU A 31 -31.73 -61.49 29.98
CA LEU A 31 -33.04 -62.10 30.20
C LEU A 31 -33.01 -63.29 31.17
N ASP A 32 -31.82 -63.69 31.63
CA ASP A 32 -31.55 -64.83 32.51
C ASP A 32 -32.22 -66.13 32.02
N VAL A 33 -32.15 -66.38 30.70
CA VAL A 33 -32.98 -67.40 30.04
C VAL A 33 -32.62 -68.80 30.54
N ILE A 34 -31.35 -69.09 30.80
CA ILE A 34 -30.89 -70.37 31.33
C ILE A 34 -31.45 -70.67 32.71
N ASN A 35 -31.39 -69.73 33.66
CA ASN A 35 -31.85 -70.00 35.02
C ASN A 35 -33.38 -70.02 35.10
N ARG A 36 -34.06 -69.14 34.36
CA ARG A 36 -35.52 -69.15 34.23
C ARG A 36 -36.02 -70.44 33.56
N GLY A 37 -35.31 -70.92 32.55
CA GLY A 37 -35.59 -72.19 31.88
C GLY A 37 -35.44 -73.39 32.83
N LYS A 38 -34.40 -73.42 33.67
CA LYS A 38 -34.22 -74.46 34.70
C LYS A 38 -35.35 -74.45 35.74
N GLN A 39 -35.64 -73.28 36.33
CA GLN A 39 -36.71 -73.13 37.32
C GLN A 39 -38.08 -73.51 36.77
N ARG A 40 -38.40 -73.08 35.54
CA ARG A 40 -39.68 -73.40 34.90
C ARG A 40 -39.76 -74.86 34.45
N GLY A 41 -38.64 -75.46 34.05
CA GLY A 41 -38.54 -76.89 33.76
C GLY A 41 -38.85 -77.78 34.97
N GLU A 42 -38.40 -77.39 36.17
CA GLU A 42 -38.69 -78.11 37.43
C GLU A 42 -40.19 -78.15 37.75
N VAL A 43 -40.93 -77.10 37.38
CA VAL A 43 -42.40 -77.03 37.54
C VAL A 43 -43.18 -77.45 36.28
N ASN A 44 -42.53 -78.07 35.29
CA ASN A 44 -43.10 -78.49 33.99
C ASN A 44 -43.88 -77.37 33.28
N GLN A 45 -43.32 -76.16 33.27
CA GLN A 45 -43.81 -75.03 32.49
C GLN A 45 -42.85 -74.74 31.32
N PRO A 46 -43.35 -74.54 30.08
CA PRO A 46 -44.74 -74.70 29.66
C PRO A 46 -45.17 -76.19 29.59
N PRO A 47 -46.48 -76.50 29.67
CA PRO A 47 -47.00 -77.86 29.51
C PRO A 47 -46.59 -78.45 28.15
N LYS A 48 -46.34 -79.76 28.09
CA LYS A 48 -45.96 -80.46 26.84
C LYS A 48 -46.99 -80.34 25.69
N THR A 49 -48.21 -79.94 25.99
CA THR A 49 -49.30 -79.71 25.04
C THR A 49 -49.42 -78.26 24.56
N ALA A 50 -48.64 -77.34 25.13
CA ALA A 50 -48.65 -75.93 24.75
C ALA A 50 -48.14 -75.77 23.32
N LYS A 51 -48.88 -74.98 22.53
CA LYS A 51 -48.52 -74.61 21.14
C LYS A 51 -48.24 -73.13 20.97
N ASN A 52 -48.57 -72.32 21.97
CA ASN A 52 -48.35 -70.89 21.98
C ASN A 52 -47.11 -70.58 22.81
N LEU A 53 -46.48 -69.45 22.51
CA LEU A 53 -45.31 -68.97 23.22
C LEU A 53 -45.65 -68.67 24.68
N ASP A 54 -44.73 -68.98 25.57
CA ASP A 54 -44.83 -68.61 26.99
C ASP A 54 -44.38 -67.16 27.24
N ASP A 55 -44.56 -66.65 28.46
CA ASP A 55 -44.19 -65.26 28.80
C ASP A 55 -42.69 -64.96 28.61
N VAL A 56 -41.81 -65.97 28.75
CA VAL A 56 -40.36 -65.81 28.58
C VAL A 56 -40.03 -65.73 27.09
N GLU A 57 -40.62 -66.61 26.28
CA GLU A 57 -40.50 -66.61 24.83
C GLU A 57 -41.06 -65.31 24.22
N HIS A 58 -42.20 -64.82 24.74
CA HIS A 58 -42.74 -63.51 24.36
C HIS A 58 -41.79 -62.36 24.72
N ALA A 59 -41.15 -62.39 25.89
CA ALA A 59 -40.17 -61.38 26.28
C ALA A 59 -38.90 -61.40 25.40
N ILE A 60 -38.45 -62.58 24.97
CA ILE A 60 -37.34 -62.72 24.01
C ILE A 60 -37.75 -62.13 22.65
N VAL A 61 -38.95 -62.46 22.16
CA VAL A 61 -39.47 -61.93 20.89
C VAL A 61 -39.61 -60.41 20.93
N GLU A 62 -40.15 -59.87 22.02
CA GLU A 62 -40.27 -58.41 22.24
C GLU A 62 -38.91 -57.73 22.21
N ARG A 63 -37.92 -58.29 22.93
CA ARG A 63 -36.55 -57.74 22.95
C ARG A 63 -35.90 -57.73 21.56
N VAL A 64 -36.08 -58.80 20.79
CA VAL A 64 -35.54 -58.89 19.42
C VAL A 64 -36.25 -57.91 18.48
N GLU A 65 -37.58 -57.75 18.59
CA GLU A 65 -38.33 -56.78 17.81
C GLU A 65 -37.96 -55.32 18.15
N ASP A 66 -37.64 -55.03 19.41
CA ASP A 66 -37.18 -53.70 19.83
C ASP A 66 -35.79 -53.37 19.28
N GLU A 67 -34.84 -54.32 19.34
CA GLU A 67 -33.52 -54.13 18.72
C GLU A 67 -33.62 -53.95 17.19
N LYS A 68 -34.52 -54.71 16.55
CA LYS A 68 -34.81 -54.56 15.11
C LYS A 68 -35.37 -53.17 14.79
N LYS A 69 -36.31 -52.64 15.58
CA LYS A 69 -36.83 -51.28 15.42
C LYS A 69 -35.74 -50.23 15.63
N ALA A 70 -34.89 -50.39 16.65
CA ALA A 70 -33.78 -49.47 16.92
C ALA A 70 -32.75 -49.45 15.77
N ALA A 71 -32.41 -50.62 15.22
CA ALA A 71 -31.56 -50.73 14.05
C ALA A 71 -32.19 -50.09 12.80
N HIS A 72 -33.51 -50.24 12.62
CA HIS A 72 -34.25 -49.63 11.51
C HIS A 72 -34.25 -48.09 11.60
N HIS A 73 -34.55 -47.53 12.77
CA HIS A 73 -34.48 -46.08 12.99
C HIS A 73 -33.08 -45.53 12.73
N THR A 74 -32.05 -46.23 13.21
CA THR A 74 -30.64 -45.83 12.95
C THR A 74 -30.34 -45.79 11.45
N LEU A 75 -30.87 -46.74 10.67
CA LEU A 75 -30.71 -46.74 9.21
C LEU A 75 -31.42 -45.55 8.56
N GLU A 76 -32.67 -45.28 8.94
CA GLU A 76 -33.44 -44.14 8.41
C GLU A 76 -32.73 -42.81 8.67
N ASP A 77 -32.24 -42.60 9.90
CA ASP A 77 -31.49 -41.40 10.27
C ASP A 77 -30.23 -41.23 9.43
N ASN A 78 -29.48 -42.32 9.21
CA ASN A 78 -28.28 -42.29 8.36
C ASN A 78 -28.63 -42.00 6.89
N LEU A 79 -29.71 -42.56 6.36
CA LEU A 79 -30.15 -42.30 4.99
C LEU A 79 -30.57 -40.84 4.81
N GLN A 80 -31.28 -40.26 5.78
CA GLN A 80 -31.63 -38.83 5.75
C GLN A 80 -30.38 -37.94 5.83
N LEU A 81 -29.45 -38.26 6.72
CA LEU A 81 -28.18 -37.54 6.84
C LEU A 81 -27.38 -37.58 5.53
N LEU A 82 -27.25 -38.76 4.92
CA LEU A 82 -26.55 -38.94 3.65
C LEU A 82 -27.26 -38.23 2.50
N GLY A 83 -28.60 -38.26 2.47
CA GLY A 83 -29.40 -37.50 1.52
C GLY A 83 -29.19 -35.99 1.63
N GLY A 84 -29.17 -35.46 2.86
CA GLY A 84 -28.86 -34.05 3.12
C GLY A 84 -27.44 -33.66 2.70
N ARG A 85 -26.46 -34.54 2.94
CA ARG A 85 -25.07 -34.34 2.49
C ARG A 85 -24.97 -34.34 0.96
N LEU A 86 -25.64 -35.27 0.28
CA LEU A 86 -25.68 -35.33 -1.18
C LEU A 86 -26.33 -34.09 -1.78
N ALA A 87 -27.39 -33.56 -1.16
CA ALA A 87 -28.03 -32.32 -1.58
C ALA A 87 -27.13 -31.09 -1.34
N GLY A 88 -26.45 -31.04 -0.19
CA GLY A 88 -25.52 -29.95 0.15
C GLY A 88 -24.22 -29.95 -0.65
N LEU A 89 -23.90 -31.06 -1.32
CA LEU A 89 -22.76 -31.15 -2.23
C LEU A 89 -22.99 -30.43 -3.57
N ASP A 90 -24.10 -29.69 -3.75
CA ASP A 90 -24.51 -28.99 -4.98
C ASP A 90 -23.35 -28.48 -5.86
N PHE A 91 -22.83 -29.40 -6.66
CA PHE A 91 -21.61 -29.21 -7.42
C PHE A 91 -21.88 -28.28 -8.59
N GLU A 92 -23.12 -28.23 -9.07
CA GLU A 92 -23.48 -27.40 -10.21
C GLU A 92 -23.41 -25.92 -9.85
N GLU A 93 -23.90 -25.53 -8.66
CA GLU A 93 -23.76 -24.16 -8.17
C GLU A 93 -22.29 -23.80 -7.95
N GLN A 94 -21.51 -24.66 -7.28
CA GLN A 94 -20.10 -24.37 -7.01
C GLN A 94 -19.26 -24.29 -8.30
N PHE A 95 -19.46 -25.21 -9.26
CA PHE A 95 -18.79 -25.14 -10.55
C PHE A 95 -19.27 -23.95 -11.38
N GLY A 96 -20.54 -23.55 -11.27
CA GLY A 96 -21.06 -22.32 -11.84
C GLY A 96 -20.31 -21.09 -11.33
N LEU A 97 -20.20 -20.95 -10.01
CA LEU A 97 -19.51 -19.85 -9.36
C LEU A 97 -18.01 -19.79 -9.72
N ILE A 98 -17.34 -20.95 -9.74
CA ILE A 98 -15.92 -21.03 -10.14
C ILE A 98 -15.75 -20.58 -11.58
N ARG A 99 -16.60 -21.06 -12.51
CA ARG A 99 -16.53 -20.67 -13.93
C ARG A 99 -16.76 -19.17 -14.11
N GLN A 100 -17.76 -18.60 -13.43
CA GLN A 100 -18.06 -17.18 -13.46
C GLN A 100 -16.91 -16.33 -12.90
N THR A 101 -16.40 -16.69 -11.73
CA THR A 101 -15.30 -15.98 -11.06
C THR A 101 -14.03 -16.03 -11.90
N ASN A 102 -13.73 -17.17 -12.53
CA ASN A 102 -12.58 -17.32 -13.39
C ASN A 102 -12.69 -16.45 -14.65
N ALA A 103 -13.87 -16.41 -15.28
CA ALA A 103 -14.12 -15.54 -16.45
C ALA A 103 -13.97 -14.06 -16.09
N ALA A 104 -14.52 -13.62 -14.96
CA ALA A 104 -14.36 -12.25 -14.45
C ALA A 104 -12.88 -11.93 -14.17
N SER A 105 -12.17 -12.80 -13.45
CA SER A 105 -10.75 -12.61 -13.10
C SER A 105 -9.86 -12.47 -14.34
N VAL A 106 -10.10 -13.27 -15.38
CA VAL A 106 -9.37 -13.18 -16.66
C VAL A 106 -9.68 -11.84 -17.36
N SER A 107 -10.93 -11.39 -17.31
CA SER A 107 -11.31 -10.09 -17.87
C SER A 107 -10.63 -8.92 -17.14
N ASP A 108 -10.67 -8.93 -15.81
CA ASP A 108 -10.07 -7.89 -14.96
C ASP A 108 -8.54 -7.84 -15.14
N PHE A 109 -7.90 -9.01 -15.24
CA PHE A 109 -6.47 -9.09 -15.53
C PHE A 109 -6.15 -8.48 -16.90
N LYS A 110 -6.91 -8.81 -17.95
CA LYS A 110 -6.71 -8.23 -19.29
C LYS A 110 -6.88 -6.72 -19.29
N ALA A 111 -7.89 -6.19 -18.59
CA ALA A 111 -8.10 -4.75 -18.45
C ALA A 111 -6.90 -4.08 -17.76
N SER A 112 -6.42 -4.67 -16.66
CA SER A 112 -5.26 -4.17 -15.92
C SER A 112 -3.99 -4.16 -16.77
N VAL A 113 -3.77 -5.21 -17.58
CA VAL A 113 -2.66 -5.28 -18.53
C VAL A 113 -2.76 -4.18 -19.58
N ALA A 114 -3.95 -3.91 -20.12
CA ALA A 114 -4.15 -2.86 -21.11
C ALA A 114 -3.79 -1.47 -20.54
N VAL A 115 -4.27 -1.16 -19.33
CA VAL A 115 -3.97 0.09 -18.64
C VAL A 115 -2.47 0.24 -18.39
N GLY A 116 -1.81 -0.79 -17.87
CA GLY A 116 -0.38 -0.76 -17.61
C GLY A 116 0.46 -0.62 -18.89
N LEU A 117 0.01 -1.23 -19.99
CA LEU A 117 0.68 -1.11 -21.29
C LEU A 117 0.56 0.30 -21.86
N ASP A 118 -0.61 0.93 -21.76
CA ASP A 118 -0.83 2.30 -22.20
C ASP A 118 0.00 3.30 -21.40
N GLU A 119 0.07 3.14 -20.09
CA GLU A 119 0.92 3.97 -19.22
C GLU A 119 2.40 3.83 -19.61
N LEU A 120 2.88 2.60 -19.79
CA LEU A 120 4.26 2.35 -20.19
C LEU A 120 4.57 2.93 -21.57
N HIS A 121 3.64 2.85 -22.51
CA HIS A 121 3.78 3.49 -23.82
C HIS A 121 3.84 5.02 -23.71
N GLY A 122 3.02 5.62 -22.85
CA GLY A 122 3.06 7.06 -22.55
C GLY A 122 4.42 7.48 -21.98
N LEU A 123 4.89 6.79 -20.95
CA LEU A 123 6.19 7.03 -20.33
C LEU A 123 7.35 6.87 -21.31
N ARG A 124 7.32 5.81 -22.13
CA ARG A 124 8.34 5.57 -23.16
C ARG A 124 8.39 6.69 -24.20
N ARG A 125 7.23 7.21 -24.64
CA ARG A 125 7.18 8.33 -25.58
C ARG A 125 7.76 9.59 -24.93
N ALA A 126 7.32 9.93 -23.72
CA ALA A 126 7.80 11.10 -22.99
C ALA A 126 9.32 11.06 -22.76
N LEU A 127 9.86 9.89 -22.38
CA LEU A 127 11.31 9.70 -22.24
C LEU A 127 12.04 9.90 -23.56
N ASN A 128 11.55 9.29 -24.64
CA ASN A 128 12.17 9.39 -25.97
C ASN A 128 12.16 10.84 -26.48
N ASP A 129 11.06 11.56 -26.28
CA ASP A 129 10.94 12.96 -26.67
C ASP A 129 11.90 13.84 -25.85
N ALA A 130 11.97 13.63 -24.53
CA ALA A 130 12.91 14.33 -23.66
C ALA A 130 14.39 14.03 -24.00
N GLU A 131 14.72 12.78 -24.33
CA GLU A 131 16.06 12.38 -24.77
C GLU A 131 16.44 13.04 -26.09
N LYS A 132 15.53 13.05 -27.07
CA LYS A 132 15.74 13.73 -28.37
C LYS A 132 15.93 15.23 -28.19
N GLU A 133 15.07 15.88 -27.40
CA GLU A 133 15.17 17.32 -27.12
C GLU A 133 16.50 17.65 -26.42
N HIS A 134 16.87 16.84 -25.42
CA HIS A 134 18.14 17.02 -24.71
C HIS A 134 19.35 16.82 -25.63
N ALA A 135 19.33 15.82 -26.52
CA ALA A 135 20.39 15.59 -27.50
C ALA A 135 20.48 16.76 -28.50
N TRP A 136 19.35 17.20 -29.06
CA TRP A 136 19.26 18.35 -29.95
C TRP A 136 19.78 19.63 -29.28
N PHE A 137 19.39 19.87 -28.02
CA PHE A 137 19.86 21.03 -27.25
C PHE A 137 21.39 20.99 -27.06
N LYS A 138 21.93 19.82 -26.74
CA LYS A 138 23.39 19.63 -26.60
C LYS A 138 24.13 19.87 -27.91
N GLU A 139 23.64 19.35 -29.03
CA GLU A 139 24.25 19.53 -30.34
C GLU A 139 24.24 21.00 -30.75
N LYS A 140 23.07 21.65 -30.69
CA LYS A 140 22.90 23.07 -31.02
C LYS A 140 23.82 23.98 -30.20
N HIS A 141 24.01 23.68 -28.92
CA HIS A 141 24.83 24.50 -28.03
C HIS A 141 26.28 24.00 -27.87
N GLY A 142 26.64 22.86 -28.46
CA GLY A 142 27.98 22.27 -28.33
C GLY A 142 28.33 21.81 -26.92
N LEU A 143 27.36 21.28 -26.18
CA LEU A 143 27.50 20.90 -24.77
C LEU A 143 27.75 19.39 -24.62
N VAL A 144 28.93 19.01 -24.12
CA VAL A 144 29.26 17.59 -23.83
C VAL A 144 28.89 17.19 -22.40
N ARG A 145 28.76 18.15 -21.48
CA ARG A 145 28.52 17.90 -20.05
C ARG A 145 27.10 17.37 -19.74
N ALA A 146 26.96 16.65 -18.63
CA ALA A 146 25.66 16.27 -18.07
C ALA A 146 24.88 17.50 -17.56
N ALA A 147 23.54 17.41 -17.57
CA ALA A 147 22.68 18.43 -16.99
C ALA A 147 22.93 18.52 -15.48
N ARG A 148 23.35 19.69 -15.00
CA ARG A 148 23.52 19.93 -13.56
C ARG A 148 22.20 20.45 -13.01
N VAL A 149 21.42 19.57 -12.41
CA VAL A 149 20.18 19.95 -11.73
C VAL A 149 20.57 20.67 -10.44
N GLN A 150 20.25 21.95 -10.34
CA GLN A 150 20.50 22.73 -9.11
C GLN A 150 19.43 22.35 -8.10
N HIS A 151 19.83 21.71 -7.00
CA HIS A 151 18.93 21.28 -5.94
C HIS A 151 18.39 22.50 -5.16
N GLY A 152 17.16 22.42 -4.62
CA GLY A 152 16.46 23.55 -3.98
C GLY A 152 17.23 24.21 -2.82
N ALA A 153 18.07 23.46 -2.11
CA ALA A 153 18.91 23.99 -1.03
C ALA A 153 19.86 25.12 -1.50
N ALA A 154 20.40 25.02 -2.72
CA ALA A 154 21.27 26.06 -3.28
C ALA A 154 20.50 27.36 -3.56
N HIS A 155 19.21 27.28 -3.91
CA HIS A 155 18.36 28.45 -4.09
C HIS A 155 18.06 29.16 -2.76
N ILE A 156 17.74 28.39 -1.71
CA ILE A 156 17.50 28.92 -0.37
C ILE A 156 18.77 29.64 0.14
N PHE A 157 19.94 29.01 0.01
CA PHE A 157 21.20 29.62 0.43
C PHE A 157 21.48 30.96 -0.28
N ARG A 158 21.25 31.04 -1.60
CA ARG A 158 21.44 32.29 -2.36
C ARG A 158 20.51 33.40 -1.88
N LEU A 159 19.25 33.07 -1.57
CA LEU A 159 18.29 34.04 -1.05
C LEU A 159 18.68 34.51 0.36
N SER A 160 19.08 33.60 1.24
CA SER A 160 19.56 33.93 2.58
C SER A 160 20.81 34.82 2.53
N LEU A 161 21.75 34.53 1.63
CA LEU A 161 22.96 35.33 1.46
C LEU A 161 22.63 36.76 0.97
N LEU A 162 21.70 36.91 0.03
CA LEU A 162 21.24 38.22 -0.45
C LEU A 162 20.59 39.04 0.68
N LEU A 163 19.71 38.40 1.47
CA LEU A 163 19.09 39.05 2.62
C LEU A 163 20.13 39.47 3.66
N PHE A 164 21.10 38.60 3.94
CA PHE A 164 22.19 38.90 4.87
C PHE A 164 23.01 40.10 4.40
N LEU A 165 23.44 40.13 3.13
CA LEU A 165 24.17 41.25 2.55
C LEU A 165 23.35 42.55 2.61
N PHE A 166 22.05 42.48 2.36
CA PHE A 166 21.15 43.64 2.47
C PHE A 166 21.09 44.22 3.88
N LEU A 167 21.03 43.37 4.91
CA LEU A 167 21.04 43.84 6.30
C LEU A 167 22.37 44.48 6.68
N VAL A 168 23.50 43.88 6.27
CA VAL A 168 24.84 44.44 6.54
C VAL A 168 25.01 45.79 5.85
N GLU A 169 24.67 45.88 4.57
CA GLU A 169 24.75 47.11 3.78
C GLU A 169 23.86 48.22 4.37
N THR A 170 22.62 47.86 4.75
CA THR A 170 21.68 48.80 5.38
C THR A 170 22.20 49.30 6.72
N ALA A 171 22.81 48.43 7.54
CA ALA A 171 23.38 48.83 8.82
C ALA A 171 24.60 49.75 8.65
N MET A 172 25.50 49.42 7.71
CA MET A 172 26.69 50.23 7.41
C MET A 172 26.30 51.60 6.84
N ASN A 173 25.42 51.63 5.85
CA ASN A 173 24.92 52.86 5.24
C ASN A 173 24.04 53.66 6.19
N GLY A 174 23.28 52.99 7.08
CA GLY A 174 22.40 53.62 8.06
C GLY A 174 23.17 54.39 9.13
N ASN A 175 24.28 53.82 9.62
CA ASN A 175 25.16 54.52 10.54
C ASN A 175 25.82 55.76 9.91
N PHE A 176 26.00 55.74 8.59
CA PHE A 176 26.55 56.88 7.85
C PHE A 176 25.49 57.97 7.62
N LEU A 177 24.32 57.61 7.10
CA LEU A 177 23.25 58.54 6.74
C LEU A 177 22.53 59.13 7.97
N ALA A 178 22.49 58.42 9.10
CA ALA A 178 21.92 58.92 10.34
C ALA A 178 22.65 60.16 10.91
N LYS A 179 23.90 60.41 10.51
CA LYS A 179 24.65 61.62 10.92
C LYS A 179 24.28 62.88 10.12
N GLY A 180 23.68 62.72 8.94
CA GLY A 180 23.37 63.81 8.01
C GLY A 180 21.87 64.12 7.85
N ASN A 181 20.98 63.40 8.54
CA ASN A 181 19.54 63.50 8.35
C ASN A 181 18.84 64.21 9.53
N GLU A 182 18.00 65.20 9.22
CA GLU A 182 17.21 65.98 10.20
C GLU A 182 16.22 65.12 11.01
N GLN A 183 15.84 63.94 10.49
CA GLN A 183 14.96 62.97 11.17
C GLN A 183 15.70 61.99 12.10
N GLY A 184 17.02 62.16 12.29
CA GLY A 184 17.84 61.35 13.18
C GLY A 184 17.97 59.88 12.74
N PHE A 185 18.11 58.98 13.72
CA PHE A 185 18.43 57.56 13.48
C PHE A 185 17.38 56.81 12.64
N PHE A 186 16.09 57.14 12.81
CA PHE A 186 15.01 56.47 12.09
C PHE A 186 14.98 56.84 10.60
N GLY A 187 15.17 58.12 10.26
CA GLY A 187 15.28 58.58 8.87
C GLY A 187 16.51 58.01 8.16
N GLY A 188 17.65 57.99 8.85
CA GLY A 188 18.89 57.44 8.30
C GLY A 188 18.83 55.95 7.97
N ILE A 189 18.11 55.13 8.76
CA ILE A 189 17.90 53.70 8.45
C ILE A 189 17.02 53.52 7.23
N LEU A 190 15.94 54.31 7.10
CA LEU A 190 15.01 54.19 5.98
C LEU A 190 15.68 54.56 4.65
N GLU A 191 16.46 55.63 4.63
CA GLU A 191 17.26 56.04 3.48
C GLU A 191 18.34 54.99 3.15
N ALA A 192 19.04 54.46 4.15
CA ALA A 192 20.04 53.42 3.96
C ALA A 192 19.45 52.12 3.40
N ALA A 193 18.24 51.75 3.82
CA ALA A 193 17.53 50.60 3.28
C ALA A 193 17.22 50.80 1.79
N ALA A 194 16.78 52.01 1.39
CA ALA A 194 16.52 52.33 -0.01
C ALA A 194 17.80 52.30 -0.86
N PHE A 195 18.90 52.88 -0.38
CA PHE A 195 20.20 52.82 -1.06
C PHE A 195 20.71 51.39 -1.19
N SER A 196 20.62 50.59 -0.12
CA SER A 196 21.04 49.17 -0.12
C SER A 196 20.19 48.33 -1.07
N PHE A 197 18.89 48.64 -1.19
CA PHE A 197 17.98 47.98 -2.12
C PHE A 197 18.37 48.25 -3.57
N ILE A 198 18.66 49.51 -3.91
CA ILE A 198 19.11 49.89 -5.25
C ILE A 198 20.47 49.24 -5.56
N ASN A 199 21.42 49.27 -4.62
CA ASN A 199 22.76 48.71 -4.82
C ASN A 199 22.71 47.20 -5.07
N ILE A 200 22.08 46.44 -4.16
CA ILE A 200 21.98 44.98 -4.28
C ILE A 200 21.06 44.58 -5.43
N GLY A 201 19.98 45.33 -5.67
CA GLY A 201 19.09 45.12 -6.80
C GLY A 201 19.80 45.29 -8.14
N ALA A 202 20.58 46.35 -8.31
CA ALA A 202 21.40 46.58 -9.50
C ALA A 202 22.44 45.47 -9.68
N ALA A 203 23.13 45.07 -8.60
CA ALA A 203 24.09 43.97 -8.62
C ALA A 203 23.42 42.65 -9.04
N LEU A 204 22.22 42.35 -8.54
CA LEU A 204 21.46 41.15 -8.87
C LEU A 204 21.03 41.15 -10.34
N LEU A 205 20.50 42.27 -10.85
CA LEU A 205 20.10 42.42 -12.24
C LEU A 205 21.30 42.20 -13.17
N LEU A 206 22.44 42.80 -12.85
CA LEU A 206 23.68 42.58 -13.61
C LEU A 206 24.17 41.13 -13.52
N ALA A 207 24.10 40.48 -12.36
CA ALA A 207 24.48 39.08 -12.23
C ALA A 207 23.56 38.15 -13.07
N VAL A 208 22.25 38.42 -13.09
CA VAL A 208 21.28 37.58 -13.81
C VAL A 208 21.38 37.79 -15.32
N PHE A 209 21.49 39.04 -15.78
CA PHE A 209 21.51 39.33 -17.22
C PHE A 209 22.94 39.32 -17.76
N CYS A 210 23.84 40.14 -17.22
CA CYS A 210 25.17 40.38 -17.77
C CYS A 210 26.19 39.28 -17.45
N ALA A 211 26.23 38.76 -16.22
CA ALA A 211 27.23 37.75 -15.86
C ALA A 211 26.99 36.40 -16.59
N ARG A 212 25.73 36.11 -16.97
CA ARG A 212 25.41 34.94 -17.80
C ARG A 212 26.00 35.04 -19.21
N LEU A 213 26.07 36.25 -19.79
CA LEU A 213 26.63 36.48 -21.13
C LEU A 213 28.11 36.08 -21.23
N VAL A 214 28.88 36.13 -20.13
CA VAL A 214 30.29 35.71 -20.11
C VAL A 214 30.48 34.22 -20.40
N THR A 215 29.45 33.42 -20.13
CA THR A 215 29.45 31.97 -20.40
C THR A 215 28.86 31.60 -21.75
N HIS A 216 28.48 32.59 -22.56
CA HIS A 216 27.91 32.38 -23.89
C HIS A 216 28.96 31.85 -24.89
N ARG A 217 28.52 31.06 -25.88
CA ARG A 217 29.40 30.44 -26.90
C ARG A 217 30.01 31.46 -27.86
N SER A 218 29.26 32.49 -28.24
CA SER A 218 29.74 33.54 -29.14
C SER A 218 30.75 34.46 -28.44
N PHE A 219 31.94 34.60 -29.03
CA PHE A 219 32.99 35.49 -28.55
C PHE A 219 32.54 36.95 -28.40
N PHE A 220 31.67 37.43 -29.31
CA PHE A 220 31.14 38.80 -29.25
C PHE A 220 30.28 39.03 -28.02
N VAL A 221 29.33 38.11 -27.76
CA VAL A 221 28.43 38.19 -26.60
C VAL A 221 29.22 38.06 -25.29
N LYS A 222 30.26 37.23 -25.29
CA LYS A 222 31.18 37.09 -24.16
C LYS A 222 31.91 38.40 -23.86
N PHE A 223 32.37 39.12 -24.88
CA PHE A 223 33.02 40.41 -24.74
C PHE A 223 32.09 41.48 -24.16
N VAL A 224 30.84 41.55 -24.64
CA VAL A 224 29.80 42.43 -24.08
C VAL A 224 29.56 42.12 -22.59
N GLY A 225 29.48 40.83 -22.24
CA GLY A 225 29.38 40.40 -20.84
C GLY A 225 30.55 40.89 -19.98
N ILE A 226 31.79 40.74 -20.47
CA ILE A 226 33.00 41.20 -19.75
C ILE A 226 32.98 42.72 -19.59
N ILE A 227 32.68 43.49 -20.65
CA ILE A 227 32.60 44.95 -20.58
C ILE A 227 31.56 45.39 -19.55
N SER A 228 30.39 44.77 -19.53
CA SER A 228 29.33 45.15 -18.59
C SER A 228 29.72 44.92 -17.12
N ILE A 229 30.50 43.87 -16.83
CA ILE A 229 31.05 43.62 -15.49
C ILE A 229 32.10 44.68 -15.14
N LEU A 230 33.02 44.98 -16.06
CA LEU A 230 34.05 46.01 -15.85
C LEU A 230 33.42 47.39 -15.63
N PHE A 231 32.38 47.72 -16.38
CA PHE A 231 31.63 48.96 -16.24
C PHE A 231 31.00 49.08 -14.85
N TYR A 232 30.37 48.00 -14.35
CA TYR A 232 29.79 47.99 -13.00
C TYR A 232 30.85 48.16 -11.90
N ILE A 233 31.98 47.45 -12.01
CA ILE A 233 33.09 47.60 -11.06
C ILE A 233 33.59 49.05 -11.08
N GLY A 234 33.77 49.63 -12.27
CA GLY A 234 34.15 51.03 -12.42
C GLY A 234 33.16 51.97 -11.74
N LEU A 235 31.86 51.79 -11.99
CA LEU A 235 30.79 52.59 -11.39
C LEU A 235 30.76 52.46 -9.85
N ALA A 236 30.90 51.25 -9.32
CA ALA A 236 30.96 51.01 -7.88
C ALA A 236 32.18 51.68 -7.22
N ILE A 237 33.35 51.61 -7.86
CA ILE A 237 34.57 52.30 -7.39
C ILE A 237 34.36 53.82 -7.43
N SER A 238 33.81 54.36 -8.52
CA SER A 238 33.55 55.80 -8.66
C SER A 238 32.59 56.32 -7.59
N ILE A 239 31.49 55.59 -7.30
CA ILE A 239 30.55 55.96 -6.24
C ILE A 239 31.24 55.94 -4.87
N ASN A 240 32.03 54.89 -4.57
CA ASN A 240 32.76 54.80 -3.30
C ASN A 240 33.81 55.92 -3.15
N LEU A 241 34.54 56.25 -4.22
CA LEU A 241 35.48 57.39 -4.21
C LEU A 241 34.74 58.72 -4.03
N ALA A 242 33.61 58.91 -4.69
CA ALA A 242 32.80 60.12 -4.55
C ALA A 242 32.29 60.29 -3.12
N LEU A 243 31.83 59.19 -2.48
CA LEU A 243 31.41 59.18 -1.07
C LEU A 243 32.58 59.46 -0.11
N ALA A 244 33.76 58.89 -0.39
CA ALA A 244 34.97 59.16 0.39
C ALA A 244 35.37 60.64 0.30
N HIS A 245 35.33 61.23 -0.90
CA HIS A 245 35.64 62.65 -1.09
C HIS A 245 34.58 63.57 -0.46
N TYR A 246 33.29 63.24 -0.60
CA TYR A 246 32.22 63.95 0.09
C TYR A 246 32.48 63.98 1.60
N ARG A 247 32.89 62.85 2.19
CA ARG A 247 33.22 62.75 3.61
C ARG A 247 34.40 63.64 4.04
N GLU A 248 35.41 63.81 3.19
CA GLU A 248 36.55 64.71 3.46
C GLU A 248 36.15 66.19 3.39
N VAL A 249 35.16 66.53 2.56
CA VAL A 249 34.71 67.92 2.37
C VAL A 249 33.62 68.32 3.37
N SER A 250 32.80 67.36 3.84
CA SER A 250 31.68 67.59 4.74
C SER A 250 31.97 67.30 6.22
N GLY A 251 33.17 66.82 6.56
CA GLY A 251 33.64 66.54 7.92
C GLY A 251 34.66 67.56 8.39
#